data_AF-A0A2Z5ZLE3-F1
#
_entry.id   AF-A0A2Z5ZLE3-F1
#
_cell.length_a   1.000
_cell.length_b   1.000
_cell.length_c   1.000
_cell.angle_alpha   90.00
_cell.angle_beta   90.00
_cell.angle_gamma   90.00
#
_symmetry.space_group_name_H-M   'P 1'
#
loop_
_entity.id
_entity.type
_entity.pdbx_description
1 polymer ?
#
loop_
_entity_poly.entity_id
_entity_poly.type
_entity_poly.pdbx_seq_one_letter_code
_entity_poly.pdbx_strand_id
1 'polypeptide(L)'
;MQDQDHTPDQDEDDVIVGYLIQRETAEGDVSFWEPRNEWQEDPNEGKLYESEDEANADAKSLQDGDDAIITVEIVFEADEDEDWGDEEEEDHKA
;
A
#
# COMPACT_ATOMS: atom_id res chain seq x y z
N MET A 1 28.82 -23.94 -10.06
CA MET A 1 27.60 -23.44 -10.70
C MET A 1 26.52 -23.66 -9.67
N GLN A 2 26.26 -22.64 -8.87
CA GLN A 2 25.13 -22.61 -7.95
C GLN A 2 24.22 -21.54 -8.52
N ASP A 3 23.14 -22.00 -9.13
CA ASP A 3 22.07 -21.17 -9.65
C ASP A 3 21.41 -20.48 -8.44
N GLN A 4 21.63 -19.18 -8.34
CA GLN A 4 20.92 -18.30 -7.43
C GLN A 4 19.58 -17.98 -8.09
N ASP A 5 18.55 -18.71 -7.68
CA ASP A 5 17.16 -18.29 -7.89
C ASP A 5 16.92 -17.17 -6.87
N HIS A 6 17.28 -15.96 -7.26
CA HIS A 6 16.98 -14.73 -6.53
C HIS A 6 15.49 -14.45 -6.75
N THR A 7 14.66 -15.14 -5.98
CA THR A 7 13.31 -14.64 -5.67
C THR A 7 13.54 -13.34 -4.90
N PRO A 8 12.95 -12.19 -5.29
CA PRO A 8 13.13 -10.97 -4.53
C PRO A 8 12.70 -11.25 -3.10
N ASP A 9 13.65 -11.10 -2.17
CA ASP A 9 13.43 -11.04 -0.73
C ASP A 9 12.22 -10.12 -0.51
N GLN A 10 11.08 -10.71 -0.12
CA GLN A 10 10.17 -9.99 0.76
C GLN A 10 10.91 -9.98 2.08
N ASP A 11 11.47 -8.84 2.46
CA ASP A 11 12.16 -8.63 3.73
C ASP A 11 11.38 -9.34 4.85
N GLU A 12 11.95 -10.42 5.39
CA GLU A 12 11.26 -11.37 6.29
C GLU A 12 11.00 -10.77 7.69
N ASP A 13 11.38 -9.50 7.91
CA ASP A 13 11.27 -8.77 9.17
C ASP A 13 10.22 -7.64 9.14
N ASP A 14 9.59 -7.36 7.99
CA ASP A 14 8.55 -6.34 7.86
C ASP A 14 7.23 -6.77 8.55
N VAL A 15 6.94 -6.20 9.72
CA VAL A 15 5.72 -6.47 10.46
C VAL A 15 4.55 -5.76 9.78
N ILE A 16 3.73 -6.52 9.06
CA ILE A 16 2.48 -6.01 8.48
C ILE A 16 1.53 -5.64 9.62
N VAL A 17 1.23 -4.35 9.75
CA VAL A 17 0.27 -3.78 10.72
C VAL A 17 -1.16 -3.91 10.22
N GLY A 18 -1.35 -3.88 8.90
CA GLY A 18 -2.65 -4.11 8.29
C GLY A 18 -2.68 -3.69 6.83
N TYR A 19 -3.90 -3.47 6.33
CA TYR A 19 -4.17 -3.15 4.94
C TYR A 19 -5.11 -1.95 4.85
N LEU A 20 -4.85 -1.04 3.93
CA LEU A 20 -5.71 0.10 3.62
C LEU A 20 -6.28 -0.04 2.21
N ILE A 21 -7.48 0.47 1.99
CA ILE A 21 -8.05 0.57 0.64
C ILE A 21 -7.79 1.98 0.13
N GLN A 22 -7.08 2.06 -0.99
CA GLN A 22 -6.70 3.29 -1.66
C GLN A 22 -7.54 3.46 -2.94
N ARG A 23 -7.92 4.69 -3.25
CA ARG A 23 -8.54 5.08 -4.51
C ARG A 23 -7.72 6.17 -5.17
N GLU A 24 -7.28 5.91 -6.39
CA GLU A 24 -6.61 6.87 -7.27
C GLU A 24 -7.56 7.31 -8.39
N THR A 25 -7.84 8.62 -8.46
CA THR A 25 -8.65 9.20 -9.54
C THR A 25 -7.84 9.36 -10.83
N ALA A 26 -8.51 9.61 -11.95
CA ALA A 26 -7.82 9.88 -13.23
C ALA A 26 -6.92 11.13 -13.20
N GLU A 27 -7.10 12.01 -12.22
CA GLU A 27 -6.27 13.19 -11.99
C GLU A 27 -5.02 12.87 -11.14
N GLY A 28 -4.95 11.65 -10.59
CA GLY A 28 -3.88 11.20 -9.70
C GLY A 28 -4.14 11.53 -8.22
N ASP A 29 -5.35 11.95 -7.86
CA ASP A 29 -5.70 12.20 -6.46
C ASP A 29 -5.89 10.87 -5.73
N VAL A 30 -5.17 10.73 -4.61
CA VAL A 30 -5.19 9.54 -3.77
C VAL A 30 -6.08 9.78 -2.55
N SER A 31 -6.94 8.81 -2.25
CA SER A 31 -7.83 8.84 -1.09
C SER A 31 -8.01 7.46 -0.47
N PHE A 32 -8.34 7.39 0.82
CA PHE A 32 -8.39 6.16 1.60
C PHE A 32 -9.82 5.88 2.08
N TRP A 33 -10.28 4.65 1.97
CA TRP A 33 -11.65 4.30 2.34
C TRP A 33 -11.85 4.24 3.85
N GLU A 34 -12.87 4.94 4.35
CA GLU A 34 -13.40 4.77 5.70
C GLU A 34 -14.93 4.54 5.64
N PRO A 35 -15.47 3.46 6.21
CA PRO A 35 -16.88 3.11 6.05
C PRO A 35 -17.87 4.08 6.72
N ARG A 36 -17.43 4.95 7.63
CA ARG A 36 -18.29 5.93 8.31
C ARG A 36 -18.24 7.31 7.65
N ASN A 37 -17.13 7.68 7.04
CA ASN A 37 -16.88 9.01 6.47
C ASN A 37 -16.53 8.99 4.97
N GLU A 38 -16.57 7.82 4.33
CA GLU A 38 -16.21 7.58 2.92
C GLU A 38 -14.71 7.82 2.66
N TRP A 39 -14.36 8.40 1.49
CA TRP A 39 -12.99 8.63 1.07
C TRP A 39 -12.32 9.78 1.84
N GLN A 40 -11.23 9.49 2.54
CA GLN A 40 -10.40 10.44 3.28
C GLN A 40 -9.12 10.78 2.50
N GLU A 41 -8.60 11.99 2.64
CA GLU A 41 -7.29 12.35 2.07
C GLU A 41 -6.14 11.82 2.95
N ASP A 42 -6.38 11.67 4.25
CA ASP A 42 -5.41 11.19 5.22
C ASP A 42 -5.45 9.64 5.37
N PRO A 43 -4.32 8.92 5.20
CA PRO A 43 -4.26 7.47 5.37
C PRO A 43 -4.59 7.02 6.79
N ASN A 44 -4.26 7.84 7.78
CA ASN A 44 -4.54 7.58 9.20
C ASN A 44 -6.04 7.67 9.54
N GLU A 45 -6.84 8.33 8.69
CA GLU A 45 -8.29 8.39 8.83
C GLU A 45 -8.99 7.27 8.06
N GLY A 46 -8.26 6.52 7.21
CA GLY A 46 -8.75 5.32 6.54
C GLY A 46 -9.03 4.17 7.51
N LYS A 47 -9.89 3.24 7.10
CA LYS A 47 -10.08 1.99 7.84
C LYS A 47 -8.90 1.07 7.60
N LEU A 48 -8.14 0.81 8.66
CA LEU A 48 -7.13 -0.24 8.69
C LEU A 48 -7.79 -1.62 8.86
N TYR A 49 -7.56 -2.50 7.90
CA TYR A 49 -8.03 -3.89 7.90
C TYR A 49 -6.93 -4.80 8.45
N GLU A 50 -7.31 -5.75 9.30
CA GLU A 50 -6.37 -6.73 9.86
C GLU A 50 -6.00 -7.84 8.84
N SER A 51 -6.85 -8.04 7.83
CA SER A 51 -6.70 -9.12 6.83
C SER A 51 -6.81 -8.60 5.39
N GLU A 52 -5.90 -9.06 4.52
CA GLU A 52 -5.90 -8.75 3.10
C GLU A 52 -7.21 -9.15 2.40
N ASP A 53 -7.75 -10.34 2.72
CA ASP A 53 -9.00 -10.85 2.17
C ASP A 53 -10.19 -9.92 2.45
N GLU A 54 -10.25 -9.35 3.65
CA GLU A 54 -11.33 -8.41 4.04
C GLU A 54 -11.19 -7.09 3.29
N ALA A 55 -9.96 -6.56 3.19
CA ALA A 55 -9.68 -5.36 2.42
C ALA A 55 -10.01 -5.55 0.93
N ASN A 56 -9.63 -6.70 0.35
CA ASN A 56 -9.92 -7.02 -1.05
C ASN A 56 -11.41 -7.19 -1.33
N ALA A 57 -12.17 -7.79 -0.41
CA ALA A 57 -13.61 -7.94 -0.57
C ALA A 57 -14.33 -6.58 -0.61
N ASP A 58 -13.94 -5.65 0.26
CA ASP A 58 -14.47 -4.29 0.28
C ASP A 58 -13.98 -3.48 -0.93
N ALA A 59 -12.69 -3.53 -1.27
CA ALA A 59 -12.10 -2.85 -2.41
C ALA A 59 -12.79 -3.23 -3.73
N LYS A 60 -13.02 -4.54 -3.93
CA LYS A 60 -13.75 -5.04 -5.10
C LYS A 60 -15.19 -4.55 -5.16
N SER A 61 -15.84 -4.43 -3.99
CA SER A 61 -17.21 -3.92 -3.90
C SER A 61 -17.28 -2.43 -4.22
N LEU A 62 -16.25 -1.67 -3.84
CA LEU A 62 -16.12 -0.25 -4.17
C LEU A 62 -15.79 -0.03 -5.65
N GLN A 63 -14.90 -0.87 -6.22
CA GLN A 63 -14.47 -0.79 -7.61
C GLN A 63 -15.61 -0.99 -8.62
N ASP A 64 -16.63 -1.79 -8.30
CA ASP A 64 -17.80 -1.98 -9.17
C ASP A 64 -18.69 -0.72 -9.25
N GLY A 65 -18.56 0.19 -8.28
CA GLY A 65 -19.34 1.43 -8.17
C GLY A 65 -18.59 2.71 -8.53
N ASP A 66 -17.28 2.64 -8.82
CA ASP A 66 -16.41 3.79 -9.08
C ASP A 66 -15.55 3.54 -10.34
N ASP A 67 -15.29 4.60 -11.12
CA ASP A 67 -14.45 4.54 -12.34
C ASP A 67 -12.96 4.74 -12.00
N ALA A 68 -12.66 5.18 -10.78
CA ALA A 68 -11.32 5.31 -10.24
C ALA A 68 -10.65 3.93 -10.02
N ILE A 69 -9.32 3.94 -9.90
CA ILE A 69 -8.55 2.73 -9.60
C ILE A 69 -8.58 2.52 -8.08
N ILE A 70 -9.12 1.39 -7.63
CA ILE A 70 -9.17 1.04 -6.21
C ILE A 70 -8.25 -0.15 -5.95
N THR A 71 -7.29 0.05 -5.05
CA THR A 71 -6.24 -0.91 -4.69
C THR A 71 -6.22 -1.15 -3.19
N VAL A 72 -5.59 -2.25 -2.78
CA VAL A 72 -5.29 -2.54 -1.38
C VAL A 72 -3.81 -2.31 -1.16
N GLU A 73 -3.47 -1.42 -0.24
CA GLU A 73 -2.10 -1.09 0.15
C GLU A 73 -1.76 -1.78 1.48
N ILE A 74 -0.55 -2.34 1.58
CA ILE A 74 -0.04 -2.99 2.80
C ILE A 74 0.58 -1.91 3.68
N VAL A 75 0.22 -1.89 4.95
CA VAL A 75 0.78 -0.98 5.95
C VAL A 75 1.77 -1.76 6.81
N PHE A 76 3.01 -1.31 6.79
CA PHE A 76 4.10 -1.85 7.61
C PHE A 76 4.22 -1.10 8.93
N GLU A 77 4.74 -1.77 9.96
CA GLU A 77 5.11 -1.11 11.20
C GLU A 77 6.26 -0.19 10.85
N ALA A 78 6.15 1.09 11.24
CA ALA A 78 7.31 1.96 11.16
C ALA A 78 8.33 1.40 12.16
N ASP A 79 9.28 0.62 11.67
CA ASP A 79 10.39 0.15 12.48
C ASP A 79 11.08 1.42 13.01
N GLU A 80 11.12 1.59 14.33
CA GLU A 80 11.63 2.82 14.96
C GLU A 80 13.12 3.07 14.62
N ASP A 81 13.80 2.08 14.03
CA ASP A 81 15.19 2.09 13.60
C ASP A 81 15.38 2.16 12.06
N GLU A 82 14.31 2.17 11.26
CA GLU A 82 14.41 2.20 9.78
C GLU A 82 14.42 3.65 9.25
N ASP A 83 15.64 4.16 9.09
CA ASP A 83 15.93 5.32 8.24
C ASP A 83 15.60 4.91 6.80
N TRP A 84 14.38 5.18 6.35
CA TRP A 84 13.96 5.09 4.96
C TRP A 84 14.81 6.06 4.14
N GLY A 85 16.02 5.63 3.82
CA GLY A 85 16.96 6.33 2.98
C GLY A 85 16.35 6.47 1.60
N ASP A 86 15.94 7.70 1.28
CA ASP A 86 15.70 8.20 -0.06
C ASP A 86 16.76 7.58 -0.98
N GLU A 87 16.34 6.62 -1.80
CA GLU A 87 17.20 5.89 -2.72
C GLU A 87 17.64 6.91 -3.79
N GLU A 88 18.70 7.68 -3.48
CA GLU A 88 19.31 8.60 -4.44
C GLU A 88 19.71 7.76 -5.66
N GLU A 89 18.92 7.88 -6.73
CA GLU A 89 19.25 7.41 -8.06
C GLU A 89 20.64 7.97 -8.41
N GLU A 90 21.71 7.18 -8.23
CA GLU A 90 23.03 7.53 -8.76
C GLU A 90 22.94 7.53 -10.29
N ASP A 91 22.61 8.71 -10.83
CA ASP A 91 22.64 9.01 -12.25
C ASP A 91 24.01 8.66 -12.80
N HIS A 92 23.94 7.67 -13.66
CA HIS A 92 25.05 7.01 -14.29
C HIS A 92 25.69 7.92 -15.35
N LYS A 93 26.58 8.87 -14.99
CA LYS A 93 27.53 9.47 -15.97
C LYS A 93 28.59 10.44 -15.38
N ALA A 94 29.87 10.04 -15.47
CA ALA A 94 30.89 10.62 -16.37
C ALA A 94 32.31 10.10 -16.06
#